data_AF-A0A0L6W9J6-F1
#
_entry.id   AF-A0A0L6W9J6-F1
#
_cell.length_a   1.000
_cell.length_b   1.000
_cell.length_c   1.000
_cell.angle_alpha   90.00
_cell.angle_beta   90.00
_cell.angle_gamma   90.00
#
_symmetry.space_group_name_H-M   'P 1'
#
loop_
_entity.id
_entity.type
_entity.pdbx_description
1 polymer ?
#
loop_
_entity_poly.entity_id
_entity_poly.type
_entity_poly.pdbx_seq_one_letter_code
_entity_poly.pdbx_strand_id
1 'polypeptide(L)'
;MLRTHTSAHEVEVFREGKDRFLLTADVYRRDEIDHSHYPVFHQMEGARIFGADAAGLREVKGDNERLKGELAMLNIVIEDVPHVSLTNPVQRTHDIEYAEAVALNLKLSLNTLILGLFGGVAGTSKENPLRGKWLEILGCGVVQQATLDVAEVPNKIGWAFGLGLERIAMILYSIPDIRLFWSTDPRFLSQFEDGKITTFKPYSKFPSCFKDVSFWSPKDKTLHENDFCDLVRDVAGDIVEDVKKIDEFVHPKTGRTSTCFRINYRSMDRSLSNDEVNAIQAQVVARLKDQLGVEIR
;
A
#
# COMPACT_ATOMS: atom_id res chain seq x y z
N MET A 1 19.03 5.46 2.47
CA MET A 1 17.57 5.68 2.49
C MET A 1 16.92 4.37 2.92
N LEU A 2 15.85 4.40 3.71
CA LEU A 2 15.06 3.19 3.97
C LEU A 2 14.25 2.85 2.71
N ARG A 3 14.07 1.56 2.42
CA ARG A 3 13.36 1.11 1.22
C ARG A 3 11.89 1.56 1.25
N THR A 4 11.41 2.13 0.16
CA THR A 4 10.01 2.58 0.01
C THR A 4 9.11 1.50 -0.59
N HIS A 5 9.70 0.43 -1.13
CA HIS A 5 9.01 -0.74 -1.66
C HIS A 5 9.92 -1.97 -1.71
N THR A 6 9.34 -3.17 -1.72
CA THR A 6 10.08 -4.44 -1.81
C THR A 6 10.75 -4.66 -3.17
N SER A 7 10.25 -4.03 -4.25
CA SER A 7 10.87 -4.10 -5.58
C SER A 7 12.31 -3.56 -5.63
N ALA A 8 12.77 -2.85 -4.59
CA ALA A 8 14.16 -2.44 -4.43
C ALA A 8 15.15 -3.62 -4.44
N HIS A 9 14.66 -4.85 -4.22
CA HIS A 9 15.45 -6.08 -4.20
C HIS A 9 15.41 -6.88 -5.51
N GLU A 10 14.57 -6.52 -6.50
CA GLU A 10 14.40 -7.31 -7.73
C GLU A 10 15.71 -7.57 -8.46
N VAL A 11 16.50 -6.52 -8.69
CA VAL A 11 17.76 -6.60 -9.42
C VAL A 11 18.76 -7.54 -8.75
N GLU A 12 18.87 -7.47 -7.42
CA GLU A 12 19.76 -8.33 -6.64
C GLU A 12 19.32 -9.80 -6.74
N VAL A 13 18.04 -10.06 -6.52
CA VAL A 13 17.48 -11.42 -6.53
C VAL A 13 17.56 -12.06 -7.92
N PHE A 14 17.30 -11.30 -8.98
CA PHE A 14 17.47 -11.79 -10.36
C PHE A 14 18.94 -12.07 -10.69
N ARG A 15 19.87 -11.21 -10.26
CA ARG A 15 21.31 -11.41 -10.47
C ARG A 15 21.84 -12.68 -9.79
N GLU A 16 21.24 -13.08 -8.67
CA GLU A 16 21.52 -14.37 -8.02
C GLU A 16 20.99 -15.60 -8.80
N GLY A 17 20.38 -15.39 -9.96
CA GLY A 17 19.85 -16.45 -10.81
C GLY A 17 18.49 -17.00 -10.35
N LYS A 18 17.74 -16.24 -9.56
CA LYS A 18 16.38 -16.64 -9.15
C LYS A 18 15.37 -16.29 -10.24
N ASP A 19 14.89 -17.32 -10.94
CA ASP A 19 13.86 -17.16 -11.97
C ASP A 19 12.44 -16.94 -11.40
N ARG A 20 12.24 -17.20 -10.11
CA ARG A 20 10.99 -16.94 -9.38
C ARG A 20 11.25 -16.77 -7.89
N PHE A 21 10.55 -15.83 -7.26
CA PHE A 21 10.68 -15.61 -5.83
C PHE A 21 9.44 -14.94 -5.24
N LEU A 22 9.32 -15.07 -3.92
CA LEU A 22 8.53 -14.21 -3.07
C LEU A 22 9.48 -13.55 -2.07
N LEU A 23 9.26 -12.27 -1.79
CA LEU A 23 10.03 -11.51 -0.82
C LEU A 23 9.07 -10.69 0.03
N THR A 24 9.21 -10.77 1.36
CA THR A 24 8.42 -9.95 2.27
C THR A 24 9.35 -9.10 3.11
N ALA A 25 9.04 -7.80 3.21
CA ALA A 25 9.77 -6.89 4.08
C ALA A 25 8.87 -5.74 4.55
N ASP A 26 9.28 -5.14 5.66
CA ASP A 26 8.90 -3.80 6.07
C ASP A 26 9.43 -2.75 5.08
N VAL A 27 8.59 -1.78 4.76
CA VAL A 27 8.87 -0.66 3.86
C VAL A 27 8.45 0.65 4.51
N TYR A 28 9.06 1.76 4.08
CA TYR A 28 9.02 3.03 4.78
C TYR A 28 8.61 4.14 3.82
N ARG A 29 7.54 4.88 4.14
CA ARG A 29 7.08 6.01 3.32
C ARG A 29 6.70 7.19 4.22
N ARG A 30 6.98 8.40 3.72
CA ARG A 30 6.44 9.63 4.28
C ARG A 30 5.06 9.80 3.67
N ASP A 31 4.02 9.72 4.49
CA ASP A 31 2.64 9.70 4.01
C ASP A 31 1.72 10.49 4.96
N GLU A 32 0.47 10.62 4.55
CA GLU A 32 -0.59 11.25 5.31
C GLU A 32 -0.86 10.50 6.63
N ILE A 33 -1.47 11.17 7.62
CA ILE A 33 -1.93 10.51 8.85
C ILE A 33 -3.42 10.26 8.72
N ASP A 34 -3.78 8.99 8.51
CA ASP A 34 -5.15 8.50 8.60
C ASP A 34 -5.19 7.02 9.01
N HIS A 35 -6.39 6.44 8.98
CA HIS A 35 -6.64 5.04 9.33
C HIS A 35 -6.04 3.99 8.37
N SER A 36 -5.57 4.39 7.19
CA SER A 36 -5.04 3.52 6.14
C SER A 36 -3.54 3.73 5.84
N HIS A 37 -2.96 4.83 6.33
CA HIS A 37 -1.56 5.20 6.10
C HIS A 37 -0.76 5.16 7.41
N TYR A 38 0.37 4.45 7.37
CA TYR A 38 1.33 4.39 8.45
C TYR A 38 2.75 4.50 7.88
N PRO A 39 3.70 5.18 8.56
CA PRO A 39 5.04 5.42 8.01
C PRO A 39 5.83 4.14 7.73
N VAL A 40 5.47 3.04 8.39
CA VAL A 40 6.04 1.70 8.21
C VAL A 40 4.90 0.74 7.93
N PHE A 41 5.04 -0.10 6.92
CA PHE A 41 4.08 -1.16 6.62
C PHE A 41 4.80 -2.28 5.88
N HIS A 42 4.13 -3.39 5.62
CA HIS A 42 4.75 -4.56 5.03
C HIS A 42 4.27 -4.78 3.60
N GLN A 43 5.21 -5.09 2.72
CA GLN A 43 4.92 -5.52 1.36
C GLN A 43 5.40 -6.94 1.12
N MET A 44 4.68 -7.63 0.25
CA MET A 44 5.16 -8.84 -0.39
C MET A 44 5.36 -8.57 -1.88
N GLU A 45 6.59 -8.78 -2.35
CA GLU A 45 6.92 -8.89 -3.75
C GLU A 45 6.76 -10.32 -4.21
N GLY A 46 6.26 -10.52 -5.41
CA GLY A 46 6.41 -11.76 -6.14
C GLY A 46 6.81 -11.50 -7.56
N ALA A 47 7.77 -12.25 -8.07
CA ALA A 47 8.19 -12.13 -9.45
C ALA A 47 8.48 -13.50 -10.07
N ARG A 48 8.32 -13.56 -11.40
CA ARG A 48 8.66 -14.72 -12.21
C ARG A 48 9.14 -14.28 -13.59
N ILE A 49 10.29 -14.81 -13.99
CA ILE A 49 10.91 -14.60 -15.29
C ILE A 49 11.09 -15.93 -16.05
N PHE A 50 11.09 -15.86 -17.37
CA PHE A 50 11.13 -16.96 -18.31
C PHE A 50 12.22 -16.70 -19.35
N GLY A 51 12.81 -17.76 -19.91
CA GLY A 51 13.74 -17.64 -21.04
C GLY A 51 13.08 -16.93 -22.22
N ALA A 52 13.68 -15.86 -22.76
CA ALA A 52 13.16 -15.11 -23.89
C ALA A 52 13.35 -15.87 -25.22
N ASP A 53 12.87 -17.11 -25.28
CA ASP A 53 12.98 -18.03 -26.41
C ASP A 53 11.68 -18.84 -26.61
N ALA A 54 11.68 -19.70 -27.63
CA ALA A 54 10.52 -20.53 -27.95
C ALA A 54 10.17 -21.54 -26.85
N ALA A 55 11.12 -21.97 -26.02
CA ALA A 55 10.86 -22.88 -24.91
C ALA A 55 10.17 -22.15 -23.75
N GLY A 56 10.65 -20.96 -23.38
CA GLY A 56 10.00 -20.11 -22.39
C GLY A 56 8.59 -19.70 -22.80
N LEU A 57 8.35 -19.36 -24.08
CA LEU A 57 7.00 -19.04 -24.55
C LEU A 57 6.04 -20.24 -24.40
N ARG A 58 6.52 -21.46 -24.70
CA ARG A 58 5.73 -22.68 -24.48
C ARG A 58 5.45 -22.91 -23.00
N GLU A 59 6.41 -22.65 -22.11
CA GLU A 59 6.21 -22.75 -20.66
C GLU A 59 5.11 -21.79 -20.20
N VAL A 60 5.20 -20.50 -20.55
CA VAL A 60 4.20 -19.49 -20.16
C VAL A 60 2.81 -19.86 -20.66
N LYS A 61 2.69 -20.28 -21.92
CA LYS A 61 1.40 -20.71 -22.48
C LYS A 61 0.85 -21.96 -21.78
N GLY A 62 1.70 -22.93 -21.48
CA GLY A 62 1.32 -24.13 -20.72
C GLY A 62 0.80 -23.78 -19.32
N ASP A 63 1.46 -22.88 -18.62
CA ASP A 63 1.01 -22.38 -17.32
C ASP A 63 -0.31 -21.62 -17.40
N ASN A 64 -0.50 -20.83 -18.45
CA ASN A 64 -1.76 -20.12 -18.68
C ASN A 64 -2.93 -21.09 -18.83
N GLU A 65 -2.77 -22.16 -19.60
CA GLU A 65 -3.82 -23.17 -19.75
C GLU A 65 -4.11 -23.91 -18.44
N ARG A 66 -3.09 -24.23 -17.65
CA ARG A 66 -3.27 -24.82 -16.31
C ARG A 66 -4.06 -23.88 -15.39
N LEU A 67 -3.64 -22.63 -15.25
CA LEU A 67 -4.29 -21.65 -14.38
C LEU A 67 -5.73 -21.34 -14.82
N LYS A 68 -5.98 -21.26 -16.13
CA LYS A 68 -7.35 -21.16 -16.68
C LYS A 68 -8.19 -22.36 -16.28
N GLY A 69 -7.64 -23.57 -16.37
CA GLY A 69 -8.33 -24.80 -15.96
C GLY A 69 -8.72 -24.77 -14.47
N GLU A 70 -7.81 -24.32 -13.60
CA GLU A 70 -8.06 -24.15 -12.16
C GLU A 70 -9.16 -23.11 -11.90
N LEU A 71 -9.07 -21.93 -12.54
CA LEU A 71 -10.05 -20.85 -12.38
C LEU A 71 -11.42 -21.19 -12.98
N ALA A 72 -11.48 -21.95 -14.08
CA ALA A 72 -12.74 -22.36 -14.72
C ALA A 72 -13.56 -23.33 -13.87
N MET A 73 -12.94 -24.07 -12.95
CA MET A 73 -13.66 -24.90 -11.98
C MET A 73 -14.35 -24.07 -10.89
N LEU A 74 -14.11 -22.76 -10.85
CA LEU A 74 -14.46 -21.88 -9.74
C LEU A 74 -15.36 -20.75 -10.26
N ASN A 75 -16.38 -20.38 -9.48
CA ASN A 75 -17.44 -19.45 -9.92
C ASN A 75 -17.00 -17.98 -9.82
N ILE A 76 -16.03 -17.56 -10.63
CA ILE A 76 -15.52 -16.18 -10.68
C ILE A 76 -15.77 -15.58 -12.06
N VAL A 77 -16.26 -14.33 -12.07
CA VAL A 77 -16.32 -13.52 -13.28
C VAL A 77 -15.09 -12.62 -13.30
N ILE A 78 -14.15 -12.91 -14.20
CA ILE A 78 -12.98 -12.05 -14.46
C ILE A 78 -13.39 -11.05 -15.55
N GLU A 79 -13.66 -9.80 -15.19
CA GLU A 79 -14.14 -8.77 -16.12
C GLU A 79 -12.99 -8.02 -16.83
N ASP A 80 -11.72 -8.26 -16.47
CA ASP A 80 -10.57 -7.51 -16.99
C ASP A 80 -9.74 -8.33 -18.00
N VAL A 81 -9.92 -8.00 -19.27
CA VAL A 81 -9.10 -8.53 -20.37
C VAL A 81 -7.85 -7.65 -20.51
N PRO A 82 -6.62 -8.20 -20.36
CA PRO A 82 -5.41 -7.47 -20.67
C PRO A 82 -5.48 -7.04 -22.14
N HIS A 83 -5.54 -5.74 -22.37
CA HIS A 83 -5.50 -5.19 -23.71
C HIS A 83 -4.27 -4.29 -23.79
N VAL A 84 -3.39 -4.62 -24.71
CA VAL A 84 -2.37 -3.70 -25.18
C VAL A 84 -3.11 -2.49 -25.73
N SER A 85 -2.80 -1.32 -25.22
CA SER A 85 -3.44 -0.07 -25.61
C SER A 85 -2.41 1.01 -25.82
N LEU A 86 -2.82 2.14 -26.39
CA LEU A 86 -1.93 3.30 -26.52
C LEU A 86 -1.48 3.84 -25.16
N THR A 87 -2.26 3.64 -24.10
CA THR A 87 -1.94 4.06 -22.72
C THR A 87 -1.24 2.97 -21.91
N ASN A 88 -1.19 1.73 -22.41
CA ASN A 88 -0.46 0.60 -21.82
C ASN A 88 0.20 -0.26 -22.92
N PRO A 89 1.22 0.27 -23.63
CA PRO A 89 1.85 -0.42 -24.74
C PRO A 89 2.86 -1.49 -24.26
N VAL A 90 3.11 -2.47 -25.13
CA VAL A 90 4.25 -3.39 -24.97
C VAL A 90 5.57 -2.63 -25.10
N GLN A 91 6.59 -3.05 -24.36
CA GLN A 91 7.94 -2.49 -24.48
C GLN A 91 8.52 -2.77 -25.87
N ARG A 92 9.22 -1.80 -26.46
CA ARG A 92 9.71 -1.89 -27.85
C ARG A 92 10.64 -3.08 -28.12
N THR A 93 11.32 -3.57 -27.09
CA THR A 93 12.27 -4.69 -27.15
C THR A 93 11.62 -6.04 -26.97
N HIS A 94 10.34 -6.09 -26.57
CA HIS A 94 9.62 -7.32 -26.34
C HIS A 94 8.86 -7.76 -27.60
N ASP A 95 8.88 -9.06 -27.84
CA ASP A 95 7.93 -9.67 -28.76
C ASP A 95 6.51 -9.49 -28.22
N ILE A 96 5.58 -9.09 -29.10
CA ILE A 96 4.21 -8.73 -28.71
C ILE A 96 3.47 -9.96 -28.19
N GLU A 97 3.55 -11.08 -28.89
CA GLU A 97 2.86 -12.32 -28.51
C GLU A 97 3.38 -12.83 -27.15
N TYR A 98 4.70 -12.74 -26.93
CA TYR A 98 5.29 -13.16 -25.68
C TYR A 98 4.88 -12.23 -24.52
N ALA A 99 4.97 -10.90 -24.71
CA ALA A 99 4.55 -9.94 -23.69
C ALA A 99 3.07 -10.13 -23.29
N GLU A 100 2.19 -10.38 -24.26
CA GLU A 100 0.78 -10.69 -24.00
C GLU A 100 0.61 -12.01 -23.21
N ALA A 101 1.36 -13.05 -23.56
CA ALA A 101 1.34 -14.32 -22.83
C ALA A 101 1.81 -14.16 -21.37
N VAL A 102 2.85 -13.36 -21.12
CA VAL A 102 3.38 -13.06 -19.79
C VAL A 102 2.40 -12.21 -18.98
N ALA A 103 1.78 -11.19 -19.59
CA ALA A 103 0.76 -10.37 -18.95
C ALA A 103 -0.48 -11.20 -18.57
N LEU A 104 -0.90 -12.12 -19.43
CA LEU A 104 -1.97 -13.08 -19.12
C LEU A 104 -1.56 -13.99 -17.95
N ASN A 105 -0.32 -14.48 -17.93
CA ASN A 105 0.19 -15.32 -16.84
C ASN A 105 0.16 -14.63 -15.48
N LEU A 106 0.58 -13.36 -15.43
CA LEU A 106 0.49 -12.51 -14.25
C LEU A 106 -0.96 -12.43 -13.75
N LYS A 107 -1.89 -12.06 -14.63
CA LYS A 107 -3.31 -11.90 -14.25
C LYS A 107 -3.91 -13.19 -13.73
N LEU A 108 -3.68 -14.32 -14.41
CA LEU A 108 -4.16 -15.62 -13.98
C LEU A 108 -3.58 -15.99 -12.61
N SER A 109 -2.28 -15.76 -12.39
CA SER A 109 -1.62 -16.03 -11.11
C SER A 109 -2.19 -15.20 -9.97
N LEU A 110 -2.40 -13.90 -10.19
CA LEU A 110 -3.02 -13.01 -9.20
C LEU A 110 -4.47 -13.37 -8.91
N ASN A 111 -5.25 -13.74 -9.93
CA ASN A 111 -6.63 -14.19 -9.74
C ASN A 111 -6.70 -15.46 -8.88
N THR A 112 -5.78 -16.41 -9.10
CA THR A 112 -5.68 -17.61 -8.25
C THR A 112 -5.31 -17.24 -6.81
N LEU A 113 -4.41 -16.29 -6.59
CA LEU A 113 -4.06 -15.79 -5.25
C LEU A 113 -5.27 -15.16 -4.55
N ILE A 114 -5.96 -14.23 -5.21
CA ILE A 114 -7.13 -13.55 -4.65
C ILE A 114 -8.23 -14.55 -4.33
N LEU A 115 -8.46 -15.52 -5.20
CA LEU A 115 -9.41 -16.59 -4.91
C LEU A 115 -8.99 -17.43 -3.69
N GLY A 116 -7.72 -17.78 -3.58
CA GLY A 116 -7.21 -18.52 -2.42
C GLY A 116 -7.42 -17.76 -1.11
N LEU A 117 -7.33 -16.43 -1.13
CA LEU A 117 -7.50 -15.57 0.04
C LEU A 117 -8.97 -15.25 0.36
N PHE A 118 -9.77 -14.90 -0.65
CA PHE A 118 -11.12 -14.34 -0.48
C PHE A 118 -12.24 -15.31 -0.83
N GLY A 119 -11.94 -16.43 -1.50
CA GLY A 119 -12.94 -17.38 -1.98
C GLY A 119 -13.74 -18.07 -0.88
N GLY A 120 -13.18 -18.20 0.32
CA GLY A 120 -13.90 -18.73 1.50
C GLY A 120 -14.61 -17.65 2.34
N VAL A 121 -14.29 -16.37 2.13
CA VAL A 121 -14.78 -15.25 2.95
C VAL A 121 -16.01 -14.60 2.32
N ALA A 122 -16.06 -14.55 0.99
CA ALA A 122 -17.28 -14.21 0.29
C ALA A 122 -18.21 -15.43 0.31
N GLY A 123 -19.47 -15.26 0.72
CA GLY A 123 -20.52 -16.26 0.59
C GLY A 123 -20.89 -16.52 -0.88
N THR A 124 -19.90 -16.85 -1.71
CA THR A 124 -20.04 -17.11 -3.14
C THR A 124 -20.85 -18.37 -3.34
N SER A 125 -22.10 -18.18 -3.74
CA SER A 125 -22.91 -19.21 -4.35
C SER A 125 -22.81 -19.10 -5.87
N LYS A 126 -23.33 -20.10 -6.60
CA LYS A 126 -23.49 -20.02 -8.06
C LYS A 126 -24.29 -18.78 -8.51
N GLU A 127 -25.12 -18.21 -7.63
CA GLU A 127 -26.04 -17.12 -7.91
C GLU A 127 -25.44 -15.73 -7.62
N ASN A 128 -24.37 -15.64 -6.83
CA ASN A 128 -23.68 -14.38 -6.51
C ASN A 128 -22.16 -14.56 -6.60
N PRO A 129 -21.58 -14.54 -7.82
CA PRO A 129 -20.14 -14.69 -8.00
C PRO A 129 -19.39 -13.52 -7.36
N LEU A 130 -18.16 -13.76 -6.91
CA LEU A 130 -17.22 -12.70 -6.54
C LEU A 130 -17.04 -11.79 -7.76
N ARG A 131 -17.65 -10.60 -7.72
CA ARG A 131 -17.49 -9.56 -8.73
C ARG A 131 -16.35 -8.66 -8.30
N GLY A 132 -15.17 -8.91 -8.85
CA GLY A 132 -13.98 -8.09 -8.59
C GLY A 132 -14.09 -6.74 -9.27
N LYS A 133 -14.71 -5.73 -8.63
CA LYS A 133 -14.28 -4.36 -8.87
C LYS A 133 -12.88 -4.28 -8.26
N TRP A 134 -11.87 -4.20 -9.12
CA TRP A 134 -10.46 -4.11 -8.77
C TRP A 134 -10.24 -2.91 -7.87
N LEU A 135 -10.36 -3.13 -6.56
CA LEU A 135 -9.79 -2.25 -5.57
C LEU A 135 -8.27 -2.32 -5.83
N GLU A 136 -7.59 -1.19 -6.04
CA GLU A 136 -6.14 -1.12 -6.21
C GLU A 136 -5.45 -1.64 -4.92
N ILE A 137 -5.36 -2.96 -4.77
CA ILE A 137 -4.77 -3.64 -3.61
C ILE A 137 -3.31 -4.01 -3.84
N LEU A 138 -2.85 -3.97 -5.10
CA LEU A 138 -1.48 -4.28 -5.49
C LEU A 138 -1.10 -3.56 -6.80
N GLY A 139 0.19 -3.28 -6.96
CA GLY A 139 0.78 -2.91 -8.25
C GLY A 139 1.38 -4.14 -8.91
N CYS A 140 1.27 -4.26 -10.24
CA CYS A 140 1.87 -5.37 -10.97
C CYS A 140 2.13 -4.99 -12.43
N GLY A 141 2.99 -5.75 -13.10
CA GLY A 141 3.27 -5.56 -14.51
C GLY A 141 4.32 -6.51 -15.07
N VAL A 142 4.51 -6.43 -16.38
CA VAL A 142 5.67 -7.01 -17.06
C VAL A 142 6.92 -6.24 -16.63
N VAL A 143 7.97 -6.95 -16.20
CA VAL A 143 9.22 -6.33 -15.74
C VAL A 143 9.85 -5.53 -16.89
N GLN A 144 10.36 -4.34 -16.60
CA GLN A 144 11.09 -3.53 -17.59
C GLN A 144 12.35 -4.28 -18.04
N GLN A 145 12.58 -4.38 -19.36
CA GLN A 145 13.75 -5.07 -19.90
C GLN A 145 15.05 -4.49 -19.33
N ALA A 146 15.11 -3.17 -19.16
CA ALA A 146 16.25 -2.49 -18.55
C ALA A 146 16.56 -3.00 -17.12
N THR A 147 15.55 -3.40 -16.34
CA THR A 147 15.77 -3.99 -15.01
C THR A 147 16.48 -5.34 -15.12
N LEU A 148 16.07 -6.18 -16.07
CA LEU A 148 16.67 -7.49 -16.32
C LEU A 148 18.10 -7.37 -16.90
N ASP A 149 18.32 -6.37 -17.75
CA ASP A 149 19.65 -6.07 -18.30
C ASP A 149 20.61 -5.64 -17.17
N VAL A 150 20.18 -4.79 -16.25
CA VAL A 150 20.95 -4.37 -15.05
C VAL A 150 21.17 -5.53 -14.07
N ALA A 151 20.25 -6.49 -14.02
CA ALA A 151 20.37 -7.72 -13.25
C ALA A 151 21.23 -8.79 -13.93
N GLU A 152 21.84 -8.50 -15.09
CA GLU A 152 22.70 -9.41 -15.86
C GLU A 152 21.97 -10.67 -16.38
N VAL A 153 20.66 -10.57 -16.59
CA VAL A 153 19.81 -11.63 -17.15
C VAL A 153 19.00 -11.15 -18.38
N PRO A 154 19.66 -10.58 -19.41
CA PRO A 154 18.98 -9.89 -20.52
C PRO A 154 18.11 -10.81 -21.39
N ASN A 155 18.42 -12.11 -21.44
CA ASN A 155 17.70 -13.10 -22.26
C ASN A 155 16.45 -13.64 -21.55
N LYS A 156 15.76 -12.79 -20.78
CA LYS A 156 14.60 -13.14 -19.97
C LYS A 156 13.47 -12.14 -20.16
N ILE A 157 12.24 -12.58 -19.93
CA ILE A 157 11.03 -11.75 -19.85
C ILE A 157 10.17 -12.28 -18.71
N GLY A 158 9.43 -11.41 -18.01
CA GLY A 158 8.63 -11.86 -16.89
C GLY A 158 7.73 -10.80 -16.32
N TRP A 159 7.13 -11.12 -15.18
CA TRP A 159 6.25 -10.22 -14.44
C TRP A 159 6.68 -10.11 -12.98
N ALA A 160 6.27 -9.01 -12.36
CA ALA A 160 6.37 -8.79 -10.93
C ALA A 160 5.06 -8.19 -10.39
N PHE A 161 4.80 -8.40 -9.12
CA PHE A 161 3.75 -7.74 -8.35
C PHE A 161 4.27 -7.35 -6.97
N GLY A 162 3.71 -6.28 -6.42
CA GLY A 162 3.89 -5.87 -5.04
C GLY A 162 2.54 -5.64 -4.38
N LEU A 163 2.26 -6.37 -3.29
CA LEU A 163 1.02 -6.24 -2.53
C LEU A 163 1.30 -5.70 -1.12
N GLY A 164 0.40 -4.85 -0.62
CA GLY A 164 0.45 -4.33 0.75
C GLY A 164 -0.24 -5.29 1.71
N LEU A 165 0.49 -5.83 2.68
CA LEU A 165 -0.03 -6.86 3.58
C LEU A 165 -1.09 -6.30 4.53
N GLU A 166 -0.89 -5.09 5.06
CA GLU A 166 -1.87 -4.42 5.92
C GLU A 166 -3.18 -4.16 5.17
N ARG A 167 -3.13 -3.72 3.91
CA ARG A 167 -4.34 -3.49 3.11
C ARG A 167 -5.12 -4.78 2.90
N ILE A 168 -4.44 -5.88 2.57
CA ILE A 168 -5.07 -7.20 2.44
C ILE A 168 -5.67 -7.64 3.79
N ALA A 169 -4.92 -7.53 4.88
CA ALA A 169 -5.37 -7.91 6.20
C ALA A 169 -6.56 -7.07 6.68
N MET A 170 -6.55 -5.76 6.44
CA MET A 170 -7.68 -4.87 6.77
C MET A 170 -8.97 -5.31 6.07
N ILE A 171 -8.90 -5.75 4.82
CA ILE A 171 -10.06 -6.25 4.09
C ILE A 171 -10.46 -7.64 4.61
N LEU A 172 -9.53 -8.60 4.66
CA LEU A 172 -9.80 -9.99 5.06
C LEU A 172 -10.36 -10.11 6.47
N TYR A 173 -9.78 -9.36 7.40
CA TYR A 173 -10.14 -9.41 8.81
C TYR A 173 -11.08 -8.26 9.21
N SER A 174 -11.48 -7.37 8.29
CA SER A 174 -12.31 -6.18 8.61
C SER A 174 -11.70 -5.28 9.70
N ILE A 175 -10.36 -5.11 9.67
CA ILE A 175 -9.64 -4.25 10.61
C ILE A 175 -9.80 -2.79 10.17
N PRO A 176 -10.35 -1.89 11.01
CA PRO A 176 -10.76 -0.55 10.58
C PRO A 176 -9.64 0.48 10.55
N ASP A 177 -8.47 0.18 11.12
CA ASP A 177 -7.40 1.14 11.32
C ASP A 177 -6.04 0.43 11.39
N ILE A 178 -5.08 0.90 10.57
CA ILE A 178 -3.74 0.34 10.45
C ILE A 178 -2.92 0.40 11.75
N ARG A 179 -3.22 1.35 12.65
CA ARG A 179 -2.52 1.46 13.95
C ARG A 179 -2.74 0.23 14.83
N LEU A 180 -3.81 -0.54 14.59
CA LEU A 180 -4.07 -1.77 15.33
C LEU A 180 -2.98 -2.84 15.11
N PHE A 181 -2.32 -2.88 13.94
CA PHE A 181 -1.22 -3.83 13.69
C PHE A 181 0.00 -3.57 14.58
N TRP A 182 0.11 -2.38 15.16
CA TRP A 182 1.17 -1.97 16.07
C TRP A 182 0.73 -1.99 17.54
N SER A 183 -0.52 -2.40 17.81
CA SER A 183 -1.08 -2.47 19.16
C SER A 183 -0.56 -3.68 19.93
N THR A 184 -0.20 -3.46 21.20
CA THR A 184 0.11 -4.54 22.16
C THR A 184 -1.13 -4.96 22.97
N ASP A 185 -2.33 -4.48 22.62
CA ASP A 185 -3.56 -4.76 23.36
C ASP A 185 -3.97 -6.24 23.20
N PRO A 186 -4.07 -7.01 24.30
CA PRO A 186 -4.49 -8.40 24.24
C PRO A 186 -5.87 -8.60 23.58
N ARG A 187 -6.78 -7.62 23.67
CA ARG A 187 -8.11 -7.66 23.05
C ARG A 187 -8.05 -7.66 21.53
N PHE A 188 -6.97 -7.13 20.93
CA PHE A 188 -6.70 -7.22 19.50
C PHE A 188 -5.95 -8.53 19.19
N LEU A 189 -4.82 -8.75 19.86
CA LEU A 189 -3.91 -9.86 19.56
C LEU A 189 -4.57 -11.25 19.72
N SER A 190 -5.48 -11.42 20.69
CA SER A 190 -6.14 -12.71 20.94
C SER A 190 -7.23 -13.08 19.93
N GLN A 191 -7.52 -12.25 18.92
CA GLN A 191 -8.58 -12.51 17.94
C GLN A 191 -8.11 -13.28 16.70
N PHE A 192 -6.79 -13.47 16.56
CA PHE A 192 -6.18 -14.04 15.36
C PHE A 192 -5.45 -15.34 15.69
N GLU A 193 -5.59 -16.32 14.80
CA GLU A 193 -4.94 -17.63 14.91
C GLU A 193 -4.40 -18.02 13.53
N ASP A 194 -3.30 -18.76 13.51
CA ASP A 194 -2.65 -19.19 12.28
C ASP A 194 -3.61 -19.98 11.37
N GLY A 195 -3.64 -19.61 10.08
CA GLY A 195 -4.44 -20.28 9.06
C GLY A 195 -5.94 -20.04 9.14
N LYS A 196 -6.42 -19.17 10.03
CA LYS A 196 -7.84 -18.84 10.16
C LYS A 196 -8.11 -17.37 9.86
N ILE A 197 -8.96 -17.13 8.86
CA ILE A 197 -9.48 -15.80 8.58
C ILE A 197 -10.69 -15.57 9.49
N THR A 198 -10.58 -14.59 10.39
CA THR A 198 -11.63 -14.22 11.33
C THR A 198 -12.05 -12.77 11.11
N THR A 199 -13.33 -12.46 11.24
CA THR A 199 -13.77 -11.06 11.27
C THR A 199 -13.39 -10.47 12.62
N PHE A 200 -12.55 -9.43 12.59
CA PHE A 200 -12.20 -8.64 13.76
C PHE A 200 -13.47 -8.12 14.44
N LYS A 201 -13.54 -8.28 15.76
CA LYS A 201 -14.60 -7.74 16.61
C LYS A 201 -14.08 -6.46 17.26
N PRO A 202 -14.57 -5.28 16.83
CA PRO A 202 -14.15 -4.01 17.41
C PRO A 202 -14.51 -3.93 18.89
N TYR A 203 -13.60 -3.39 19.68
CA TYR A 203 -13.88 -2.97 21.05
C TYR A 203 -14.19 -1.46 21.09
N SER A 204 -14.80 -1.01 22.18
CA SER A 204 -15.26 0.38 22.34
C SER A 204 -14.13 1.38 22.05
N LYS A 205 -14.40 2.31 21.13
CA LYS A 205 -13.49 3.42 20.84
C LYS A 205 -13.50 4.43 21.98
N PHE A 206 -12.34 5.01 22.27
CA PHE A 206 -12.21 6.11 23.19
C PHE A 206 -12.66 7.44 22.54
N PRO A 207 -13.07 8.45 23.32
CA PRO A 207 -13.46 9.75 22.78
C PRO A 207 -12.33 10.43 22.00
N SER A 208 -12.66 11.16 20.93
CA SER A 208 -11.71 12.05 20.25
C SER A 208 -11.46 13.33 21.03
N CYS A 209 -10.26 13.88 20.88
CA CYS A 209 -9.95 15.26 21.20
C CYS A 209 -9.38 15.95 19.95
N PHE A 210 -10.08 16.95 19.41
CA PHE A 210 -9.63 17.69 18.23
C PHE A 210 -8.85 18.94 18.64
N LYS A 211 -7.77 19.23 17.92
CA LYS A 211 -7.05 20.50 18.01
C LYS A 211 -6.73 21.00 16.62
N ASP A 212 -6.92 22.29 16.41
CA ASP A 212 -6.58 22.96 15.17
C ASP A 212 -5.28 23.73 15.35
N VAL A 213 -4.47 23.79 14.29
CA VAL A 213 -3.28 24.64 14.22
C VAL A 213 -3.25 25.35 12.88
N SER A 214 -3.21 26.67 12.94
CA SER A 214 -3.05 27.55 11.78
C SER A 214 -1.66 28.15 11.79
N PHE A 215 -1.04 28.24 10.61
CA PHE A 215 0.24 28.91 10.48
C PHE A 215 0.47 29.46 9.08
N TRP A 216 1.27 30.50 9.01
CA TRP A 216 1.81 31.01 7.76
C TRP A 216 3.01 30.16 7.33
N SER A 217 2.99 29.75 6.07
CA SER A 217 4.13 29.07 5.46
C SER A 217 5.36 29.98 5.41
N PRO A 218 6.58 29.41 5.49
CA PRO A 218 7.82 30.16 5.34
C PRO A 218 7.90 30.79 3.95
N LYS A 219 8.52 31.97 3.83
CA LYS A 219 8.65 32.66 2.53
C LYS A 219 9.63 31.98 1.59
N ASP A 220 10.69 31.38 2.15
CA ASP A 220 11.84 30.87 1.40
C ASP A 220 11.88 29.34 1.32
N LYS A 221 10.85 28.66 1.84
CA LYS A 221 10.77 27.19 1.88
C LYS A 221 9.37 26.72 1.53
N THR A 222 9.28 25.84 0.54
CA THR A 222 8.07 25.07 0.28
C THR A 222 7.96 23.98 1.35
N LEU A 223 6.86 23.98 2.10
CA LEU A 223 6.51 22.91 3.03
C LEU A 223 5.56 21.94 2.33
N HIS A 224 5.92 20.66 2.35
CA HIS A 224 5.01 19.59 1.95
C HIS A 224 4.14 19.19 3.15
N GLU A 225 2.91 18.74 2.91
CA GLU A 225 2.00 18.32 4.01
C GLU A 225 2.59 17.18 4.84
N ASN A 226 3.37 16.30 4.21
CA ASN A 226 4.10 15.22 4.89
C ASN A 226 5.20 15.74 5.83
N ASP A 227 5.72 16.96 5.67
CA ASP A 227 6.62 17.57 6.66
C ASP A 227 5.87 17.86 7.97
N PHE A 228 4.61 18.28 7.87
CA PHE A 228 3.73 18.46 9.02
C PHE A 228 3.34 17.10 9.64
N CYS A 229 2.96 16.13 8.81
CA CYS A 229 2.59 14.79 9.29
C CYS A 229 3.75 14.10 10.02
N ASP A 230 4.97 14.15 9.48
CA ASP A 230 6.14 13.57 10.16
C ASP A 230 6.39 14.21 11.52
N LEU A 231 6.28 15.54 11.62
CA LEU A 231 6.45 16.25 12.88
C LEU A 231 5.39 15.85 13.89
N VAL A 232 4.12 15.73 13.45
CA VAL A 232 3.03 15.26 14.31
C VAL A 232 3.27 13.83 14.78
N ARG A 233 3.72 12.92 13.90
CA ARG A 233 4.09 11.54 14.27
C ARG A 233 5.26 11.50 15.26
N ASP A 234 6.31 12.31 15.07
CA ASP A 234 7.47 12.39 15.97
C ASP A 234 7.08 12.81 17.39
N VAL A 235 6.15 13.77 17.50
CA VAL A 235 5.72 14.31 18.81
C VAL A 235 4.64 13.47 19.48
N ALA A 236 3.63 13.04 18.72
CA ALA A 236 2.41 12.44 19.28
C ALA A 236 2.31 10.93 19.05
N GLY A 237 3.05 10.36 18.10
CA GLY A 237 3.03 8.92 17.81
C GLY A 237 1.63 8.40 17.43
N ASP A 238 1.23 7.30 18.07
CA ASP A 238 0.01 6.53 17.70
C ASP A 238 -1.29 7.10 18.26
N ILE A 239 -1.22 8.07 19.17
CA ILE A 239 -2.43 8.68 19.72
C ILE A 239 -3.11 9.61 18.70
N VAL A 240 -2.47 9.92 17.58
CA VAL A 240 -3.08 10.68 16.48
C VAL A 240 -3.75 9.71 15.51
N GLU A 241 -5.07 9.85 15.36
CA GLU A 241 -5.90 9.05 14.47
C GLU A 241 -5.89 9.58 13.05
N ASP A 242 -6.04 10.89 12.88
CA ASP A 242 -5.96 11.54 11.58
C ASP A 242 -5.50 12.99 11.68
N VAL A 243 -4.89 13.46 10.59
CA VAL A 243 -4.59 14.87 10.35
C VAL A 243 -5.24 15.29 9.05
N LYS A 244 -5.97 16.42 9.07
CA LYS A 244 -6.65 16.95 7.90
C LYS A 244 -6.32 18.40 7.70
N LYS A 245 -5.93 18.77 6.48
CA LYS A 245 -5.92 20.16 6.03
C LYS A 245 -7.37 20.62 5.87
N ILE A 246 -7.79 21.56 6.71
CA ILE A 246 -9.19 22.03 6.74
C ILE A 246 -9.36 23.40 6.09
N ASP A 247 -8.28 24.17 5.93
CA ASP A 247 -8.31 25.48 5.28
C ASP A 247 -6.96 25.82 4.66
N GLU A 248 -6.98 26.55 3.54
CA GLU A 248 -5.82 27.15 2.92
C GLU A 248 -6.20 28.49 2.30
N PHE A 249 -5.42 29.52 2.62
CA PHE A 249 -5.71 30.90 2.22
C PHE A 249 -4.44 31.66 1.88
N VAL A 250 -4.44 32.37 0.74
CA VAL A 250 -3.35 33.27 0.35
C VAL A 250 -3.75 34.72 0.66
N HIS A 251 -2.95 35.40 1.49
CA HIS A 251 -3.24 36.76 1.90
C HIS A 251 -2.96 37.77 0.78
N PRO A 252 -3.95 38.57 0.34
CA PRO A 252 -3.88 39.33 -0.91
C PRO A 252 -2.82 40.44 -0.92
N LYS A 253 -2.49 41.01 0.25
CA LYS A 253 -1.50 42.10 0.35
C LYS A 253 -0.07 41.62 0.55
N THR A 254 0.11 40.45 1.16
CA THR A 254 1.44 39.95 1.57
C THR A 254 1.90 38.76 0.73
N GLY A 255 0.99 38.16 -0.04
CA GLY A 255 1.24 36.94 -0.82
C GLY A 255 1.51 35.69 0.04
N ARG A 256 1.35 35.79 1.37
CA ARG A 256 1.65 34.67 2.28
C ARG A 256 0.52 33.64 2.25
N THR A 257 0.88 32.37 2.20
CA THR A 257 -0.07 31.25 2.36
C THR A 257 -0.21 30.90 3.83
N SER A 258 -1.44 30.89 4.33
CA SER A 258 -1.84 30.34 5.63
C SER A 258 -2.49 28.98 5.39
N THR A 259 -2.13 28.00 6.21
CA THR A 259 -2.73 26.67 6.18
C THR A 259 -3.24 26.33 7.57
N CYS A 260 -4.41 25.70 7.67
CA CYS A 260 -4.97 25.19 8.91
C CYS A 260 -5.10 23.66 8.84
N PHE A 261 -4.53 22.99 9.84
CA PHE A 261 -4.67 21.55 10.03
C PHE A 261 -5.49 21.26 11.29
N ARG A 262 -6.37 20.26 11.20
CA ARG A 262 -7.04 19.63 12.33
C ARG A 262 -6.35 18.32 12.65
N ILE A 263 -5.93 18.17 13.90
CA ILE A 263 -5.34 16.94 14.44
C ILE A 263 -6.39 16.27 15.33
N ASN A 264 -6.71 15.00 15.05
CA ASN A 264 -7.60 14.18 15.86
C ASN A 264 -6.78 13.27 16.78
N TYR A 265 -6.76 13.60 18.07
CA TYR A 265 -6.13 12.79 19.09
C TYR A 265 -7.13 11.75 19.61
N ARG A 266 -6.87 10.47 19.36
CA ARG A 266 -7.60 9.34 19.91
C ARG A 266 -6.67 8.12 20.01
N SER A 267 -6.39 7.70 21.25
CA SER A 267 -5.66 6.46 21.51
C SER A 267 -6.52 5.23 21.22
N MET A 268 -5.86 4.13 20.87
CA MET A 268 -6.51 2.83 20.66
C MET A 268 -6.72 2.04 21.96
N ASP A 269 -5.99 2.38 23.01
CA ASP A 269 -5.85 1.59 24.24
C ASP A 269 -6.39 2.29 25.50
N ARG A 270 -6.51 3.62 25.49
CA ARG A 270 -7.01 4.41 26.63
C ARG A 270 -7.69 5.73 26.26
N SER A 271 -8.44 6.28 27.22
CA SER A 271 -8.93 7.66 27.15
C SER A 271 -7.77 8.66 27.29
N LEU A 272 -7.83 9.74 26.50
CA LEU A 272 -6.91 10.86 26.60
C LEU A 272 -7.58 12.00 27.39
N SER A 273 -6.83 12.60 28.32
CA SER A 273 -7.30 13.81 29.02
C SER A 273 -7.08 15.06 28.16
N ASN A 274 -7.89 16.10 28.36
CA ASN A 274 -7.68 17.37 27.64
C ASN A 274 -6.32 18.01 27.98
N ASP A 275 -5.86 17.92 29.22
CA ASP A 275 -4.60 18.53 29.65
C ASP A 275 -3.39 17.84 28.99
N GLU A 276 -3.43 16.51 28.91
CA GLU A 276 -2.44 15.72 28.17
C GLU A 276 -2.39 16.11 26.69
N VAL A 277 -3.56 16.15 26.02
CA VAL A 277 -3.62 16.54 24.60
C VAL A 277 -3.16 17.98 24.38
N ASN A 278 -3.49 18.90 25.30
CA ASN A 278 -3.01 20.28 25.24
C ASN A 278 -1.49 20.37 25.36
N ALA A 279 -0.87 19.57 26.25
CA ALA A 279 0.58 19.54 26.42
C ALA A 279 1.29 19.02 25.17
N ILE A 280 0.74 17.99 24.51
CA ILE A 280 1.27 17.44 23.26
C ILE A 280 1.07 18.43 22.10
N GLN A 281 -0.12 19.04 21.99
CA GLN A 281 -0.39 20.07 20.99
C GLN A 281 0.57 21.25 21.13
N ALA A 282 0.88 21.68 22.35
CA ALA A 282 1.84 22.75 22.58
C ALA A 282 3.25 22.39 22.08
N GLN A 283 3.67 21.14 22.22
CA GLN A 283 4.94 20.64 21.67
C GLN A 283 4.94 20.61 20.15
N VAL A 284 3.85 20.15 19.52
CA VAL A 284 3.68 20.22 18.05
C VAL A 284 3.83 21.67 17.57
N VAL A 285 3.11 22.60 18.20
CA VAL A 285 3.16 24.03 17.86
C VAL A 285 4.57 24.62 18.04
N ALA A 286 5.28 24.26 19.10
CA ALA A 286 6.64 24.71 19.34
C ALA A 286 7.59 24.18 18.25
N ARG A 287 7.56 22.88 17.95
CA ARG A 287 8.43 22.29 16.92
C ARG A 287 8.12 22.77 15.52
N LEU A 288 6.87 23.09 15.20
CA LEU A 288 6.52 23.72 13.93
C LEU A 288 7.27 25.03 13.72
N LYS A 289 7.33 25.88 14.76
CA LYS A 289 8.10 27.13 14.70
C LYS A 289 9.59 26.84 14.55
N ASP A 290 10.13 25.98 15.41
CA ASP A 290 11.58 25.79 15.53
C ASP A 290 12.18 25.02 14.34
N GLN A 291 11.48 24.01 13.82
CA GLN A 291 11.99 23.10 12.79
C GLN A 291 11.48 23.43 11.38
N LEU A 292 10.22 23.85 11.25
CA LEU A 292 9.63 24.18 9.95
C LEU A 292 9.64 25.68 9.66
N GLY A 293 10.02 26.53 10.62
CA GLY A 293 10.16 27.97 10.42
C GLY A 293 8.82 28.68 10.17
N VAL A 294 7.72 28.10 10.62
CA VAL A 294 6.37 28.66 10.41
C VAL A 294 6.04 29.74 11.43
N GLU A 295 5.13 30.63 11.08
CA GLU A 295 4.57 31.63 12.00
C GLU A 295 3.14 31.24 12.36
N ILE A 296 2.91 30.86 13.63
CA ILE A 296 1.59 30.42 14.13
C ILE A 296 0.59 31.58 14.11
N ARG A 297 -0.65 31.27 13.73
CA ARG A 297 -1.77 32.20 13.58
C ARG A 297 -2.95 31.80 14.47
#